data_AF-A0A5E6Y0D9-F1
#
_entry.id   AF-A0A5E6Y0D9-F1
#
_cell.length_a   1.000
_cell.length_b   1.000
_cell.length_c   1.000
_cell.angle_alpha   90.00
_cell.angle_beta   90.00
_cell.angle_gamma   90.00
#
_symmetry.space_group_name_H-M   'P 1'
#
loop_
_entity.id
_entity.type
_entity.pdbx_description
1 polymer ?
#
loop_
_entity_poly.entity_id
_entity_poly.type
_entity_poly.pdbx_seq_one_letter_code
_entity_poly.pdbx_strand_id
1 'polypeptide(L)'
;MPGTGNFVGEFLILIGTFTAAPWITAIATSGLVFGSVYSLIMIHRAYFGPSKSDAVLHGMDARELIMVVGLAALLIYLGVYPQPFLDTSAATMHGVQQWLGTAFTQLASAR
;
A
#
# COMPACT_ATOMS: atom_id res chain seq x y z
N MET A 1 -6.74 2.58 -1.46
CA MET A 1 -8.22 2.57 -1.56
C MET A 1 -8.74 1.40 -0.76
N PRO A 2 -9.78 1.58 0.09
CA PRO A 2 -10.40 0.47 0.82
C PRO A 2 -10.74 -0.69 -0.13
N GLY A 3 -10.45 -1.92 0.30
CA GLY A 3 -10.62 -3.13 -0.52
C GLY A 3 -9.40 -3.52 -1.37
N THR A 4 -8.33 -2.72 -1.39
CA THR A 4 -7.04 -3.12 -1.99
C THR A 4 -5.95 -3.32 -0.93
N GLY A 5 -4.99 -4.21 -1.20
CA GLY A 5 -3.89 -4.49 -0.28
C GLY A 5 -3.07 -3.26 0.16
N ASN A 6 -2.92 -2.25 -0.73
CA ASN A 6 -2.20 -1.01 -0.42
C ASN A 6 -2.83 -0.27 0.77
N PHE A 7 -4.17 -0.24 0.84
CA PHE A 7 -4.88 0.40 1.94
C PHE A 7 -4.66 -0.32 3.27
N VAL A 8 -4.70 -1.65 3.27
CA VAL A 8 -4.46 -2.45 4.49
C VAL A 8 -3.08 -2.14 5.06
N GLY A 9 -2.04 -2.17 4.21
CA GLY A 9 -0.67 -1.88 4.64
C GLY A 9 -0.50 -0.44 5.17
N GLU A 10 -0.93 0.55 4.39
CA GLU A 10 -0.81 1.97 4.78
C GLU A 10 -1.57 2.28 6.07
N PHE A 11 -2.79 1.78 6.25
CA PHE A 11 -3.55 2.03 7.48
C PHE A 11 -2.94 1.36 8.70
N LEU A 12 -2.45 0.12 8.59
CA LEU A 12 -1.76 -0.55 9.70
C LEU A 12 -0.51 0.22 10.12
N ILE A 13 0.27 0.72 9.16
CA ILE A 13 1.45 1.57 9.42
C ILE A 13 1.05 2.85 10.14
N LEU A 14 0.02 3.56 9.67
CA LEU A 14 -0.45 4.80 10.29
C LEU A 14 -0.95 4.57 11.71
N ILE A 15 -1.79 3.54 11.95
CA ILE A 15 -2.30 3.20 13.28
C ILE A 15 -1.16 2.84 14.23
N GLY A 16 -0.21 2.01 13.78
CA GLY A 16 0.95 1.64 14.57
C GLY A 16 1.82 2.85 14.95
N THR A 17 2.07 3.73 13.98
CA THR A 17 2.92 4.92 14.18
C THR A 17 2.23 5.98 15.05
N PHE A 18 0.90 6.09 15.00
CA PHE A 18 0.15 7.13 15.69
C PHE A 18 0.42 7.15 17.20
N THR A 19 0.59 5.97 17.81
CA THR A 19 0.87 5.85 19.24
C THR A 19 2.24 6.40 19.65
N ALA A 20 3.22 6.39 18.74
CA ALA A 20 4.58 6.85 18.99
C ALA A 20 4.81 8.30 18.52
N ALA A 21 4.19 8.72 17.41
CA ALA A 21 4.43 10.04 16.81
C ALA A 21 3.19 10.63 16.10
N PRO A 22 2.15 11.08 16.83
CA PRO A 22 0.88 11.54 16.26
C PRO A 22 1.03 12.64 15.20
N TRP A 23 1.90 13.62 15.43
CA TRP A 23 2.12 14.73 14.49
C TRP A 23 2.76 14.27 13.18
N ILE A 24 3.71 13.33 13.26
CA ILE A 24 4.34 12.74 12.07
C ILE A 24 3.30 11.93 11.30
N THR A 25 2.48 11.14 12.00
CA THR A 25 1.40 10.37 11.38
C THR A 25 0.37 11.27 10.71
N ALA A 26 0.00 12.41 11.31
CA ALA A 26 -0.92 13.37 10.72
C ALA A 26 -0.37 13.93 9.39
N ILE A 27 0.90 14.31 9.36
CA ILE A 27 1.58 14.76 8.14
C ILE A 27 1.67 13.61 7.12
N ALA A 28 2.03 12.40 7.54
CA ALA A 28 2.12 11.24 6.64
C ALA A 28 0.77 10.90 6.00
N THR A 29 -0.33 11.08 6.72
CA THR A 29 -1.70 10.83 6.23
C THR A 29 -2.07 11.76 5.07
N SER A 30 -1.53 12.98 5.00
CA SER A 30 -1.75 13.85 3.83
C SER A 30 -1.19 13.24 2.54
N GLY A 31 -0.22 12.32 2.64
CA GLY A 31 0.27 11.51 1.54
C GLY A 31 -0.85 10.72 0.84
N LEU A 32 -1.89 10.29 1.56
CA LEU A 32 -3.05 9.61 0.96
C LEU A 32 -3.85 10.55 0.04
N VAL A 33 -3.95 11.82 0.41
CA VAL A 33 -4.61 12.85 -0.41
C VAL A 33 -3.80 13.09 -1.67
N PHE A 34 -2.49 13.32 -1.54
CA PHE A 34 -1.63 13.51 -2.70
C PHE A 34 -1.56 12.29 -3.61
N GLY A 35 -1.53 11.09 -3.04
CA GLY A 35 -1.61 9.83 -3.78
C GLY A 35 -2.89 9.73 -4.62
N SER A 36 -4.01 10.14 -4.06
CA SER A 36 -5.30 10.19 -4.77
C SER A 36 -5.29 11.22 -5.90
N VAL A 37 -4.80 12.44 -5.64
CA VAL A 37 -4.71 13.52 -6.64
C VAL A 37 -3.83 13.10 -7.82
N TYR A 38 -2.63 12.58 -7.56
CA TYR A 38 -1.73 12.14 -8.64
C TYR A 38 -2.34 11.00 -9.46
N SER A 39 -2.98 10.02 -8.80
CA SER A 39 -3.61 8.89 -9.49
C SER A 39 -4.75 9.35 -10.40
N LEU A 40 -5.59 10.27 -9.94
CA LEU A 40 -6.66 10.86 -10.76
C LEU A 40 -6.11 11.67 -11.93
N ILE A 41 -5.07 12.48 -11.72
CA ILE A 41 -4.41 13.22 -12.80
C ILE A 41 -3.84 12.26 -13.85
N MET A 42 -3.20 11.17 -13.43
CA MET A 42 -2.66 10.15 -14.32
C MET A 42 -3.76 9.50 -15.17
N ILE A 43 -4.82 9.02 -14.52
CA ILE A 43 -5.96 8.38 -15.21
C ILE A 43 -6.62 9.37 -16.18
N HIS A 44 -6.85 10.61 -15.75
CA HIS A 44 -7.43 11.65 -16.60
C HIS A 44 -6.57 11.92 -17.84
N ARG A 45 -5.25 12.05 -17.69
CA ARG A 45 -4.34 12.31 -18.81
C ARG A 45 -4.20 11.13 -19.77
N ALA A 46 -4.39 9.90 -19.28
CA ALA A 46 -4.24 8.68 -20.06
C ALA A 46 -5.51 8.32 -20.84
N TYR A 47 -6.68 8.38 -20.19
CA TYR A 47 -7.93 7.82 -20.71
C TYR A 47 -9.04 8.85 -20.95
N PHE A 48 -8.93 10.06 -20.41
CA PHE A 48 -9.97 11.08 -20.53
C PHE A 48 -9.51 12.27 -21.39
N GLY A 49 -10.47 13.09 -21.83
CA GLY A 49 -10.24 14.25 -22.68
C GLY A 49 -10.48 13.97 -24.17
N PRO A 50 -10.16 14.92 -25.05
CA PRO A 50 -10.36 14.78 -26.49
C PRO A 50 -9.48 13.65 -27.06
N SER A 51 -10.02 12.95 -28.06
CA SER A 51 -9.25 11.94 -28.79
C SER A 51 -7.99 12.57 -29.40
N LYS A 52 -6.85 11.90 -29.24
CA LYS A 52 -5.57 12.31 -29.83
C LYS A 52 -5.39 11.76 -31.25
N SER A 53 -6.11 10.71 -31.61
CA SER A 53 -6.03 10.03 -32.91
C SER A 53 -7.26 9.15 -33.12
N ASP A 54 -7.72 9.05 -34.36
CA ASP A 54 -8.80 8.14 -34.76
C ASP A 54 -8.28 6.74 -35.12
N ALA A 55 -6.97 6.49 -34.97
CA ALA A 55 -6.38 5.18 -35.20
C ALA A 55 -6.87 4.17 -34.17
N VAL A 56 -7.36 3.02 -34.66
CA VAL A 56 -7.82 1.93 -33.81
C VAL A 56 -6.61 1.26 -33.14
N LEU A 57 -6.60 1.25 -31.80
CA LEU A 57 -5.63 0.52 -31.01
C LEU A 57 -5.95 -0.98 -31.03
N HIS A 58 -4.91 -1.82 -31.05
CA HIS A 58 -5.10 -3.25 -30.92
C HIS A 58 -5.75 -3.58 -29.57
N GLY A 59 -6.72 -4.48 -29.58
CA GLY A 59 -7.36 -4.97 -28.36
C GLY A 59 -6.37 -5.76 -27.50
N MET A 60 -6.67 -5.85 -26.22
CA MET A 60 -5.84 -6.60 -25.29
C MET A 60 -5.92 -8.10 -25.59
N ASP A 61 -4.77 -8.78 -25.67
CA ASP A 61 -4.74 -10.23 -25.92
C ASP A 61 -5.18 -11.02 -24.68
N ALA A 62 -5.44 -12.33 -24.84
CA ALA A 62 -5.88 -13.17 -23.73
C ALA A 62 -4.84 -13.27 -22.59
N ARG A 63 -3.54 -13.19 -22.91
CA ARG A 63 -2.46 -13.27 -21.91
C ARG A 63 -2.39 -11.97 -21.10
N GLU A 64 -2.45 -10.83 -21.76
CA GLU A 64 -2.49 -9.50 -21.14
C GLU A 64 -3.70 -9.37 -20.22
N LEU A 65 -4.87 -9.82 -20.68
CA LEU A 65 -6.08 -9.83 -19.86
C LEU A 65 -5.92 -10.72 -18.61
N ILE A 66 -5.42 -11.95 -18.76
CA ILE A 66 -5.22 -12.88 -17.64
C ILE A 66 -4.22 -12.30 -16.62
N MET A 67 -3.15 -11.66 -17.08
CA MET A 67 -2.17 -11.02 -16.19
C MET A 67 -2.79 -9.87 -15.40
N VAL A 68 -3.50 -8.96 -16.07
CA VAL A 68 -4.13 -7.79 -15.42
C VAL A 68 -5.21 -8.24 -14.44
N VAL A 69 -6.09 -9.15 -14.85
CA VAL A 69 -7.16 -9.67 -13.99
C VAL A 69 -6.59 -10.48 -12.83
N GLY A 70 -5.55 -11.29 -13.06
CA GLY A 70 -4.86 -12.04 -12.01
C GLY A 70 -4.25 -11.12 -10.94
N LEU A 71 -3.56 -10.07 -11.35
CA LEU A 71 -3.01 -9.07 -10.43
C LEU A 71 -4.11 -8.32 -9.67
N ALA A 72 -5.20 -7.93 -10.36
CA ALA A 72 -6.34 -7.29 -9.72
C ALA A 72 -7.00 -8.19 -8.67
N ALA A 73 -7.17 -9.49 -8.99
CA ALA A 73 -7.73 -10.47 -8.07
C ALA A 73 -6.84 -10.65 -6.82
N LEU A 74 -5.52 -10.75 -6.99
CA LEU A 74 -4.58 -10.83 -5.85
C LEU A 74 -4.61 -9.56 -4.99
N LEU A 75 -4.68 -8.38 -5.61
CA LEU A 75 -4.78 -7.10 -4.88
C LEU A 75 -6.06 -6.98 -4.06
N ILE A 76 -7.19 -7.45 -4.60
CA ILE A 76 -8.48 -7.48 -3.90
C ILE A 76 -8.45 -8.54 -2.81
N TYR A 77 -7.95 -9.74 -3.09
CA TYR A 77 -7.80 -10.81 -2.10
C TYR A 77 -7.00 -10.34 -0.88
N LEU A 78 -5.84 -9.74 -1.12
CA LEU A 78 -5.01 -9.16 -0.06
C LEU A 78 -5.74 -8.02 0.68
N GLY A 79 -6.54 -7.22 -0.02
CA GLY A 79 -7.30 -6.13 0.57
C GLY A 79 -8.48 -6.58 1.46
N VAL A 80 -9.13 -7.69 1.11
CA VAL A 80 -10.30 -8.22 1.81
C VAL A 80 -9.91 -9.20 2.91
N TYR A 81 -8.91 -10.05 2.67
CA TYR A 81 -8.45 -11.07 3.61
C TYR A 81 -6.92 -11.06 3.75
N PRO A 82 -6.36 -10.08 4.48
CA PRO A 82 -4.91 -9.95 4.65
C PRO A 82 -4.30 -10.95 5.64
N GLN A 83 -5.12 -11.63 6.45
CA GLN A 83 -4.67 -12.48 7.58
C GLN A 83 -3.57 -13.48 7.20
N PRO A 84 -3.66 -14.25 6.09
CA PRO A 84 -2.61 -15.21 5.74
C PRO A 84 -1.23 -14.57 5.58
N PHE A 85 -1.17 -13.35 5.06
CA PHE A 85 0.09 -12.61 4.88
C PHE A 85 0.59 -12.03 6.22
N LEU A 86 -0.33 -11.55 7.06
CA LEU A 86 0.00 -11.04 8.39
C LEU A 86 0.51 -12.16 9.30
N ASP A 87 -0.20 -13.29 9.35
CA ASP A 87 0.19 -14.45 10.16
C ASP A 87 1.53 -15.04 9.70
N THR A 88 1.76 -15.13 8.39
CA THR A 88 3.03 -15.62 7.84
C THR A 88 4.21 -14.72 8.23
N SER A 89 4.00 -13.40 8.30
CA SER A 89 5.05 -12.44 8.66
C SER A 89 5.18 -12.19 10.17
N ALA A 90 4.16 -12.54 10.97
CA ALA A 90 4.05 -12.19 12.38
C ALA A 90 5.25 -12.67 13.21
N ALA A 91 5.68 -13.92 13.05
CA ALA A 91 6.78 -14.48 13.82
C ALA A 91 8.10 -13.69 13.62
N THR A 92 8.41 -13.35 12.37
CA THR A 92 9.61 -12.56 12.02
C THR A 92 9.49 -11.13 12.53
N MET A 93 8.32 -10.50 12.38
CA MET A 93 8.08 -9.13 12.84
C MET A 93 8.23 -9.02 14.36
N HIS A 94 7.67 -9.97 15.12
CA HIS A 94 7.82 -10.01 16.58
C HIS A 94 9.28 -10.19 17.00
N GLY A 95 10.02 -11.07 16.31
CA GLY A 95 11.46 -11.26 16.58
C GLY A 95 12.27 -9.99 16.40
N VAL A 96 12.04 -9.26 15.29
CA VAL A 96 12.71 -7.99 15.00
C VAL A 96 12.32 -6.90 16.02
N GLN A 97 11.03 -6.80 16.35
CA GLN A 97 10.54 -5.83 17.34
C GLN A 97 11.15 -6.06 18.72
N GLN A 98 11.20 -7.33 19.17
CA GLN A 98 11.80 -7.69 20.45
C GLN A 98 13.29 -7.36 20.49
N TRP A 99 14.03 -7.73 19.42
CA TRP A 99 15.46 -7.43 19.32
C TRP A 99 15.74 -5.92 19.38
N LEU A 100 15.02 -5.13 18.58
CA LEU A 100 15.14 -3.66 18.60
C LEU A 100 14.84 -3.08 19.98
N GLY A 101 13.77 -3.54 20.63
CA GLY A 101 13.41 -3.10 21.98
C GLY A 101 14.52 -3.35 22.99
N THR A 102 15.08 -4.57 23.01
CA THR A 102 16.18 -4.91 23.92
C THR A 102 17.44 -4.09 23.66
N ALA A 103 17.79 -3.85 22.40
CA ALA A 103 18.95 -3.03 22.03
C ALA A 103 18.80 -1.58 22.51
N PHE A 104 17.62 -0.98 22.35
CA PHE A 104 17.36 0.37 22.86
C PHE A 104 17.40 0.45 24.39
N THR A 105 16.87 -0.54 25.10
CA THR A 105 16.93 -0.59 26.56
C THR A 105 18.38 -0.69 27.05
N GLN A 106 19.21 -1.53 26.43
CA GLN A 106 20.62 -1.67 26.79
C GLN A 106 21.40 -0.36 26.57
N LEU A 107 21.21 0.29 25.42
CA LEU A 107 21.82 1.58 25.12
C LEU A 107 21.41 2.68 26.10
N ALA A 108 20.15 2.68 26.54
CA ALA A 108 19.67 3.61 27.55
C ALA A 108 20.28 3.35 28.93
N SER A 109 20.51 2.07 29.31
CA SER A 109 21.10 1.70 30.59
C SER A 109 22.62 1.92 30.68
N ALA A 110 23.31 2.05 29.53
CA ALA A 110 24.75 2.27 29.44
C ALA A 110 25.15 3.76 29.47
N ARG A 111 24.16 4.67 29.47
CA ARG A 111 24.33 6.12 29.63
C ARG A 111 23.95 6.54 31.03
#